data_AF-A0A6A6K117-F1
#
_entry.id   AF-A0A6A6K117-F1
#
_cell.length_a   1.000
_cell.length_b   1.000
_cell.length_c   1.000
_cell.angle_alpha   90.00
_cell.angle_beta   90.00
_cell.angle_gamma   90.00
#
_symmetry.space_group_name_H-M   'P 1'
#
loop_
_entity.id
_entity.type
_entity.pdbx_description
1 polymer ?
#
loop_
_entity_poly.entity_id
_entity_poly.type
_entity_poly.pdbx_seq_one_letter_code
_entity_poly.pdbx_strand_id
1 'polypeptide(L)'
;MRDNSKCEQLKSGHRARLRERLISGEGIGLLDYEILELILCSARNRVDLKPIAKQLIAEFGTLSKVIYADVAKLKRVKGVGESSVAAILCVREALIRALKGEMKYGVVVNEWQKLLDYLRAKIGNSNVENLCVLYLNKKYRVIADEIQNTGTIDETPLYVREVIKKSLLHDASYIVVSHNHPSGDPKPSKADIHVTGRVAPPCVCSVSLLGFPVEWRVSDGMVDYKTALDFMTSRVGGILKGIESEMVWLLEHPSVYTAGTSAKDEELLSESAFPVIRVTRGGRYSYHGPGQRVVYVMLHLGRRDKRDVRLYVRNLGLWVVNTLAEFAIDSHFDSNNTGVWVQCNGQEKKIAAFGIAISRWVTYHGFSVNISTDLNNYLGIVPCGMAGSSVTSLQDLGVAVSFEEFDAVLQQKFDAIFSN
;
A
#
# COMPACT_ATOMS: atom_id res chain seq x y z
N MET A 1 -14.30 59.91 -0.66
CA MET A 1 -14.28 59.22 -1.97
C MET A 1 -12.87 59.03 -2.55
N ARG A 2 -11.80 58.82 -1.76
CA ARG A 2 -10.42 58.68 -2.28
C ARG A 2 -9.67 57.39 -1.90
N ASP A 3 -10.34 56.38 -1.36
CA ASP A 3 -9.66 55.17 -0.83
C ASP A 3 -9.97 53.86 -1.57
N ASN A 4 -11.05 53.79 -2.37
CA ASN A 4 -11.41 52.57 -3.10
C ASN A 4 -10.52 52.30 -4.33
N SER A 5 -10.01 53.32 -5.01
CA SER A 5 -9.28 53.15 -6.29
C SER A 5 -7.89 52.52 -6.11
N LYS A 6 -7.21 52.81 -5.00
CA LYS A 6 -5.87 52.28 -4.70
C LYS A 6 -5.92 50.80 -4.32
N CYS A 7 -6.96 50.40 -3.59
CA CYS A 7 -7.21 49.01 -3.21
C CYS A 7 -7.63 48.15 -4.44
N GLU A 8 -8.39 48.70 -5.38
CA GLU A 8 -8.74 48.04 -6.64
C GLU A 8 -7.52 47.82 -7.57
N GLN A 9 -6.60 48.79 -7.65
CA GLN A 9 -5.36 48.66 -8.44
C GLN A 9 -4.43 47.55 -7.89
N LEU A 10 -4.24 47.47 -6.57
CA LEU A 10 -3.44 46.42 -5.93
C LEU A 10 -4.03 45.01 -6.16
N LYS A 11 -5.36 44.88 -6.14
CA LYS A 11 -6.11 43.62 -6.38
C LYS A 11 -6.09 43.18 -7.84
N SER A 12 -6.04 44.12 -8.79
CA SER A 12 -5.83 43.82 -10.21
C SER A 12 -4.44 43.23 -10.45
N GLY A 13 -3.41 43.80 -9.84
CA GLY A 13 -2.02 43.33 -9.96
C GLY A 13 -1.78 41.94 -9.36
N HIS A 14 -2.41 41.59 -8.24
CA HIS A 14 -2.28 40.24 -7.66
C HIS A 14 -2.78 39.16 -8.62
N ARG A 15 -3.96 39.35 -9.21
CA ARG A 15 -4.58 38.37 -10.12
C ARG A 15 -3.79 38.23 -11.42
N ALA A 16 -3.23 39.33 -11.94
CA ALA A 16 -2.34 39.29 -13.09
C ALA A 16 -1.09 38.43 -12.81
N ARG A 17 -0.45 38.62 -11.65
CA ARG A 17 0.70 37.81 -11.21
C ARG A 17 0.35 36.33 -11.02
N LEU A 18 -0.82 36.02 -10.46
CA LEU A 18 -1.27 34.62 -10.33
C LEU A 18 -1.48 33.96 -11.70
N ARG A 19 -2.07 34.67 -12.66
CA ARG A 19 -2.24 34.16 -14.04
C ARG A 19 -0.90 33.96 -14.74
N GLU A 20 0.01 34.91 -14.62
CA GLU A 20 1.35 34.82 -15.19
C GLU A 20 2.11 33.60 -14.67
N ARG A 21 2.08 33.38 -13.35
CA ARG A 21 2.67 32.19 -12.70
C ARG A 21 2.03 30.87 -13.15
N LEU A 22 0.72 30.86 -13.38
CA LEU A 22 0.04 29.66 -13.90
C LEU A 22 0.45 29.36 -15.34
N ILE A 23 0.59 30.39 -16.19
CA ILE A 23 0.92 30.25 -17.62
C ILE A 23 2.40 29.88 -17.83
N SER A 24 3.31 30.38 -16.99
CA SER A 24 4.76 30.13 -17.14
C SER A 24 5.21 28.70 -16.81
N GLY A 25 4.30 27.81 -16.39
CA GLY A 25 4.62 26.42 -16.04
C GLY A 25 5.09 26.20 -14.60
N GLU A 26 5.19 27.25 -13.78
CA GLU A 26 5.49 27.19 -12.34
C GLU A 26 4.25 26.92 -11.47
N GLY A 27 3.23 26.25 -12.01
CA GLY A 27 1.98 25.94 -11.31
C GLY A 27 2.17 25.15 -10.00
N ILE A 28 3.32 24.49 -9.84
CA ILE A 28 3.76 23.77 -8.63
C ILE A 28 3.87 24.71 -7.41
N GLY A 29 4.12 26.00 -7.62
CA GLY A 29 4.27 26.99 -6.54
C GLY A 29 2.96 27.68 -6.11
N LEU A 30 1.82 27.38 -6.73
CA LEU A 30 0.53 27.97 -6.36
C LEU A 30 -0.11 27.18 -5.21
N LEU A 31 -0.62 27.89 -4.21
CA LEU A 31 -1.37 27.28 -3.12
C LEU A 31 -2.78 26.88 -3.61
N ASP A 32 -3.37 25.84 -3.02
CA ASP A 32 -4.72 25.35 -3.34
C ASP A 32 -5.78 26.46 -3.41
N TYR A 33 -5.74 27.41 -2.47
CA TYR A 33 -6.68 28.52 -2.46
C TYR A 33 -6.40 29.55 -3.58
N GLU A 34 -5.17 29.68 -4.07
CA GLU A 34 -4.82 30.59 -5.18
C GLU A 34 -5.33 30.04 -6.52
N ILE A 35 -5.24 28.72 -6.72
CA ILE A 35 -5.85 28.04 -7.87
C ILE A 35 -7.37 28.19 -7.80
N LEU A 36 -7.97 27.96 -6.63
CA LEU A 36 -9.41 28.11 -6.43
C LEU A 36 -9.86 29.57 -6.64
N GLU A 37 -9.08 30.55 -6.18
CA GLU A 37 -9.33 31.97 -6.42
C GLU A 37 -9.39 32.27 -7.93
N LEU A 38 -8.44 31.75 -8.72
CA LEU A 38 -8.44 31.90 -10.18
C LEU A 38 -9.67 31.25 -10.84
N ILE A 39 -10.03 30.03 -10.43
CA ILE A 39 -11.24 29.32 -10.91
C ILE A 39 -12.47 30.18 -10.64
N LEU A 40 -12.65 30.66 -9.42
CA LEU A 40 -13.81 31.47 -9.03
C LEU A 40 -13.83 32.83 -9.75
N CYS A 41 -12.66 33.45 -9.95
CA CYS A 41 -12.53 34.74 -10.64
C CYS A 41 -12.95 34.65 -12.10
N SER A 42 -12.75 33.51 -12.75
CA SER A 42 -13.19 33.29 -14.13
C SER A 42 -14.70 33.49 -14.32
N ALA A 43 -15.49 33.30 -13.24
CA ALA A 43 -16.95 33.45 -13.26
C ALA A 43 -17.47 34.76 -12.65
N ARG A 44 -16.65 35.51 -11.88
CA ARG A 44 -17.07 36.78 -11.23
C ARG A 44 -15.94 37.82 -11.23
N ASN A 45 -15.93 38.72 -12.21
CA ASN A 45 -14.77 39.60 -12.46
C ASN A 45 -14.62 40.84 -11.56
N ARG A 46 -15.43 41.07 -10.52
CA ARG A 46 -15.42 42.32 -9.73
C ARG A 46 -15.57 42.15 -8.21
N VAL A 47 -15.42 40.94 -7.70
CA VAL A 47 -15.52 40.62 -6.27
C VAL A 47 -14.19 40.07 -5.79
N ASP A 48 -13.79 40.39 -4.56
CA ASP A 48 -12.63 39.77 -3.91
C ASP A 48 -12.99 38.34 -3.50
N LEU A 49 -12.50 37.35 -4.26
CA LEU A 49 -12.85 35.94 -4.07
C LEU A 49 -11.80 35.19 -3.24
N LYS A 50 -10.69 35.85 -2.89
CA LYS A 50 -9.64 35.27 -2.03
C LYS A 50 -10.19 34.83 -0.66
N PRO A 51 -11.05 35.59 0.03
CA PRO A 51 -11.64 35.14 1.29
C PRO A 51 -12.52 33.90 1.11
N ILE A 52 -13.29 33.84 0.02
CA ILE A 52 -14.18 32.71 -0.29
C ILE A 52 -13.35 31.47 -0.62
N ALA A 53 -12.29 31.61 -1.42
CA ALA A 53 -11.38 30.51 -1.74
C ALA A 53 -10.71 29.94 -0.47
N LYS A 54 -10.21 30.81 0.42
CA LYS A 54 -9.67 30.39 1.72
C LYS A 54 -10.71 29.70 2.60
N GLN A 55 -11.94 30.22 2.63
CA GLN A 55 -13.01 29.62 3.42
C GLN A 55 -13.42 28.24 2.89
N LEU A 56 -13.48 28.06 1.57
CA LEU A 56 -13.71 26.76 0.95
C LEU A 56 -12.60 25.76 1.29
N ILE A 57 -11.34 26.18 1.23
CA ILE A 57 -10.22 25.31 1.65
C ILE A 57 -10.26 25.00 3.14
N ALA A 58 -10.63 25.96 4.00
CA ALA A 58 -10.76 25.72 5.44
C ALA A 58 -11.88 24.72 5.76
N GLU A 59 -13.03 24.83 5.08
CA GLU A 59 -14.21 23.97 5.29
C GLU A 59 -14.00 22.55 4.73
N PHE A 60 -13.47 22.45 3.51
CA PHE A 60 -13.35 21.17 2.79
C PHE A 60 -11.95 20.55 2.89
N GLY A 61 -10.95 21.29 3.34
CA GLY A 61 -9.57 20.83 3.60
C GLY A 61 -8.61 20.96 2.42
N THR A 62 -9.00 20.51 1.22
CA THR A 62 -8.12 20.52 0.02
C THR A 62 -8.86 20.98 -1.23
N LEU A 63 -8.13 21.45 -2.24
CA LEU A 63 -8.70 21.84 -3.54
C LEU A 63 -9.50 20.70 -4.17
N SER A 64 -8.96 19.47 -4.12
CA SER A 64 -9.65 18.28 -4.62
C SER A 64 -11.01 18.10 -3.93
N LYS A 65 -11.07 18.19 -2.60
CA LYS A 65 -12.32 18.09 -1.85
C LYS A 65 -13.32 19.21 -2.17
N VAL A 66 -12.85 20.41 -2.56
CA VAL A 66 -13.73 21.50 -3.04
C VAL A 66 -14.29 21.22 -4.43
N ILE A 67 -13.45 20.82 -5.39
CA ILE A 67 -13.86 20.49 -6.78
C ILE A 67 -14.97 19.42 -6.79
N TYR A 68 -14.85 18.51 -5.84
CA TYR A 68 -15.67 17.33 -5.72
C TYR A 68 -16.77 17.45 -4.66
N ALA A 69 -16.90 18.59 -3.98
CA ALA A 69 -17.93 18.80 -2.98
C ALA A 69 -19.36 18.77 -3.56
N ASP A 70 -20.30 18.33 -2.72
CA ASP A 70 -21.74 18.41 -2.99
C ASP A 70 -22.20 19.88 -3.17
N VAL A 71 -23.13 20.10 -4.11
CA VAL A 71 -23.63 21.43 -4.46
C VAL A 71 -24.32 22.11 -3.27
N ALA A 72 -25.10 21.36 -2.47
CA ALA A 72 -25.77 21.94 -1.31
C ALA A 72 -24.76 22.33 -0.23
N LYS A 73 -23.70 21.54 -0.04
CA LYS A 73 -22.60 21.90 0.88
C LYS A 73 -21.84 23.14 0.41
N LEU A 74 -21.51 23.24 -0.88
CA LEU A 74 -20.87 24.43 -1.45
C LEU A 74 -21.70 25.70 -1.23
N LYS A 75 -23.02 25.62 -1.45
CA LYS A 75 -23.95 26.75 -1.25
C LYS A 75 -24.08 27.20 0.22
N ARG A 76 -23.68 26.39 1.21
CA ARG A 76 -23.68 26.79 2.63
C ARG A 76 -22.56 27.77 2.96
N VAL A 77 -21.49 27.82 2.17
CA VAL A 77 -20.37 28.71 2.41
C VAL A 77 -20.75 30.15 2.04
N LYS A 78 -20.65 31.05 3.01
CA LYS A 78 -21.04 32.46 2.85
C LYS A 78 -20.30 33.10 1.68
N GLY A 79 -21.04 33.65 0.72
CA GLY A 79 -20.49 34.31 -0.47
C GLY A 79 -20.33 33.41 -1.70
N VAL A 80 -20.55 32.09 -1.57
CA VAL A 80 -20.62 31.17 -2.71
C VAL A 80 -21.99 31.30 -3.37
N GLY A 81 -22.01 31.94 -4.55
CA GLY A 81 -23.20 32.06 -5.39
C GLY A 81 -23.24 31.03 -6.51
N GLU A 82 -24.28 31.06 -7.33
CA GLU A 82 -24.48 30.10 -8.42
C GLU A 82 -23.33 30.10 -9.43
N SER A 83 -22.79 31.27 -9.78
CA SER A 83 -21.64 31.38 -10.69
C SER A 83 -20.38 30.72 -10.13
N SER A 84 -20.16 30.79 -8.82
CA SER A 84 -19.03 30.14 -8.13
C SER A 84 -19.18 28.62 -8.18
N VAL A 85 -20.38 28.11 -7.90
CA VAL A 85 -20.69 26.68 -8.01
C VAL A 85 -20.47 26.21 -9.45
N ALA A 86 -21.06 26.90 -10.43
CA ALA A 86 -20.94 26.55 -11.84
C ALA A 86 -19.47 26.49 -12.32
N ALA A 87 -18.62 27.44 -11.90
CA ALA A 87 -17.20 27.42 -12.22
C ALA A 87 -16.48 26.16 -11.69
N ILE A 88 -16.75 25.80 -10.44
CA ILE A 88 -16.21 24.59 -9.81
C ILE A 88 -16.69 23.34 -10.56
N LEU A 89 -17.99 23.27 -10.87
CA LEU A 89 -18.55 22.13 -11.60
C LEU A 89 -18.01 22.03 -13.04
N CYS A 90 -17.77 23.16 -13.71
CA CYS A 90 -17.15 23.17 -15.04
C CYS A 90 -15.74 22.55 -15.02
N VAL A 91 -14.91 22.88 -14.01
CA VAL A 91 -13.60 22.26 -13.85
C VAL A 91 -13.73 20.76 -13.62
N ARG A 92 -14.66 20.35 -12.74
CA ARG A 92 -14.96 18.93 -12.50
C ARG A 92 -15.38 18.20 -13.78
N GLU A 93 -16.28 18.79 -14.56
CA GLU A 93 -16.78 18.19 -15.80
C GLU A 93 -15.73 18.15 -16.91
N ALA A 94 -14.82 19.13 -16.94
CA ALA A 94 -13.66 19.13 -17.82
C ALA A 94 -12.67 18.01 -17.45
N LEU A 95 -12.41 17.80 -16.15
CA LEU A 95 -11.58 16.69 -15.67
C LEU A 95 -12.20 15.33 -16.03
N ILE A 96 -13.49 15.15 -15.76
CA ILE A 96 -14.21 13.93 -16.13
C ILE A 96 -14.15 13.70 -17.65
N ARG A 97 -14.30 14.75 -18.47
CA ARG A 97 -14.22 14.65 -19.93
C ARG A 97 -12.81 14.44 -20.45
N ALA A 98 -11.78 14.99 -19.82
CA ALA A 98 -10.39 14.74 -20.18
C ALA A 98 -10.03 13.27 -19.90
N LEU A 99 -10.42 12.76 -18.72
CA LEU A 99 -10.29 11.34 -18.36
C LEU A 99 -11.10 10.44 -19.32
N LYS A 100 -12.29 10.90 -19.75
CA LYS A 100 -13.10 10.21 -20.76
C LYS A 100 -12.59 10.44 -22.21
N GLY A 101 -11.80 11.46 -22.49
CA GLY A 101 -11.32 11.81 -23.83
C GLY A 101 -10.28 10.82 -24.34
N GLU A 102 -9.64 10.10 -23.43
CA GLU A 102 -8.77 8.95 -23.71
C GLU A 102 -9.55 7.66 -24.06
N MET A 103 -10.90 7.69 -24.10
CA MET A 103 -11.77 6.51 -24.31
C MET A 103 -11.75 5.89 -25.70
N LYS A 104 -10.89 6.33 -26.64
CA LYS A 104 -10.61 5.47 -27.80
C LYS A 104 -9.84 4.19 -27.38
N TYR A 105 -9.19 4.21 -26.20
CA TYR A 105 -8.33 3.11 -25.75
C TYR A 105 -8.43 2.75 -24.25
N GLY A 106 -9.30 3.42 -23.47
CA GLY A 106 -9.57 3.12 -22.04
C GLY A 106 -8.51 3.64 -21.06
N VAL A 107 -8.92 4.09 -19.87
CA VAL A 107 -8.01 4.59 -18.82
C VAL A 107 -7.22 3.42 -18.22
N VAL A 108 -5.88 3.53 -18.18
CA VAL A 108 -5.02 2.53 -17.51
C VAL A 108 -5.01 2.81 -16.00
N VAL A 109 -5.48 1.85 -15.20
CA VAL A 109 -5.46 1.92 -13.72
C VAL A 109 -4.52 0.85 -13.15
N ASN A 110 -3.28 0.86 -13.63
CA ASN A 110 -2.22 -0.06 -13.22
C ASN A 110 -1.55 0.31 -11.88
N GLU A 111 -1.94 1.43 -11.29
CA GLU A 111 -1.42 1.94 -10.01
C GLU A 111 -2.60 2.26 -9.09
N TRP A 112 -2.42 2.04 -7.80
CA TRP A 112 -3.45 2.28 -6.80
C TRP A 112 -3.97 3.73 -6.82
N GLN A 113 -3.06 4.71 -6.97
CA GLN A 113 -3.43 6.12 -7.04
C GLN A 113 -4.33 6.42 -8.26
N LYS A 114 -4.00 5.86 -9.44
CA LYS A 114 -4.81 6.00 -10.67
C LYS A 114 -6.19 5.37 -10.52
N LEU A 115 -6.28 4.19 -9.88
CA LEU A 115 -7.55 3.55 -9.56
C LEU A 115 -8.40 4.42 -8.62
N LEU A 116 -7.78 4.96 -7.55
CA LEU A 116 -8.47 5.86 -6.63
C LEU A 116 -8.92 7.15 -7.31
N ASP A 117 -8.11 7.73 -8.18
CA ASP A 117 -8.47 8.95 -8.90
C ASP A 117 -9.66 8.69 -9.85
N TYR A 118 -9.66 7.53 -10.52
CA TYR A 118 -10.79 7.08 -11.33
C TYR A 118 -12.07 6.92 -10.48
N LEU A 119 -12.00 6.19 -9.37
CA LEU A 119 -13.14 5.92 -8.50
C LEU A 119 -13.65 7.19 -7.81
N ARG A 120 -12.76 8.08 -7.37
CA ARG A 120 -13.12 9.38 -6.78
C ARG A 120 -13.84 10.26 -7.79
N ALA A 121 -13.34 10.32 -9.03
CA ALA A 121 -14.01 11.03 -10.11
C ALA A 121 -15.39 10.44 -10.43
N LYS A 122 -15.55 9.12 -10.28
CA LYS A 122 -16.75 8.39 -10.69
C LYS A 122 -17.86 8.33 -9.62
N ILE A 123 -17.53 7.92 -8.39
CA ILE A 123 -18.49 7.68 -7.30
C ILE A 123 -18.19 8.48 -6.03
N GLY A 124 -17.01 9.13 -5.92
CA GLY A 124 -16.54 9.73 -4.67
C GLY A 124 -17.43 10.83 -4.06
N ASN A 125 -18.31 11.45 -4.86
CA ASN A 125 -19.04 12.67 -4.48
C ASN A 125 -20.53 12.46 -4.30
N SER A 126 -20.98 11.23 -4.46
CA SER A 126 -22.37 10.94 -4.24
C SER A 126 -22.67 10.97 -2.74
N ASN A 127 -23.73 11.67 -2.36
CA ASN A 127 -24.29 11.60 -1.01
C ASN A 127 -25.08 10.30 -0.77
N VAL A 128 -25.21 9.50 -1.82
CA VAL A 128 -25.83 8.18 -1.84
C VAL A 128 -24.71 7.15 -2.03
N GLU A 129 -24.86 6.00 -1.41
CA GLU A 129 -23.95 4.87 -1.62
C GLU A 129 -24.12 4.35 -3.06
N ASN A 130 -23.03 4.32 -3.80
CA ASN A 130 -22.96 3.79 -5.14
C ASN A 130 -22.02 2.63 -5.14
N LEU A 131 -22.47 1.52 -5.73
CA LEU A 131 -21.60 0.42 -6.08
C LEU A 131 -21.12 0.61 -7.51
N CYS A 132 -19.80 0.60 -7.69
CA CYS A 132 -19.11 0.71 -8.96
C CYS A 132 -18.43 -0.61 -9.30
N VAL A 133 -18.64 -1.09 -10.52
CA VAL A 133 -17.95 -2.26 -11.08
C VAL A 133 -17.13 -1.80 -12.27
N LEU A 134 -15.81 -1.96 -12.22
CA LEU A 134 -14.90 -1.74 -13.33
C LEU A 134 -14.56 -3.08 -13.98
N TYR A 135 -14.58 -3.12 -15.29
CA TYR A 135 -14.14 -4.24 -16.11
C TYR A 135 -12.83 -3.82 -16.78
N LEU A 136 -11.78 -4.62 -16.62
CA LEU A 136 -10.44 -4.30 -17.14
C LEU A 136 -9.87 -5.40 -18.01
N ASN A 137 -9.06 -5.02 -19.01
CA ASN A 137 -8.30 -5.99 -19.81
C ASN A 137 -6.94 -6.36 -19.15
N LYS A 138 -6.18 -7.26 -19.78
CA LYS A 138 -4.84 -7.72 -19.32
C LYS A 138 -3.81 -6.59 -19.08
N LYS A 139 -4.04 -5.39 -19.62
CA LYS A 139 -3.17 -4.21 -19.43
C LYS A 139 -3.70 -3.26 -18.36
N TYR A 140 -4.62 -3.71 -17.51
CA TYR A 140 -5.30 -2.92 -16.48
C TYR A 140 -6.02 -1.69 -17.03
N ARG A 141 -6.48 -1.73 -18.28
CA ARG A 141 -7.30 -0.66 -18.85
C ARG A 141 -8.75 -0.90 -18.53
N VAL A 142 -9.43 0.12 -18.01
CA VAL A 142 -10.88 0.12 -17.86
C VAL A 142 -11.52 0.10 -19.24
N ILE A 143 -12.12 -1.02 -19.59
CA ILE A 143 -12.80 -1.27 -20.87
C ILE A 143 -14.31 -1.07 -20.75
N ALA A 144 -14.85 -1.22 -19.53
CA ALA A 144 -16.21 -0.80 -19.19
C ALA A 144 -16.28 -0.49 -17.69
N ASP A 145 -17.26 0.30 -17.30
CA ASP A 145 -17.61 0.51 -15.90
C ASP A 145 -19.11 0.66 -15.73
N GLU A 146 -19.61 0.31 -14.55
CA GLU A 146 -21.01 0.44 -14.20
C GLU A 146 -21.18 0.99 -12.79
N ILE A 147 -22.10 1.93 -12.65
CA ILE A 147 -22.58 2.41 -11.36
C ILE A 147 -23.97 1.83 -11.13
N GLN A 148 -24.15 1.09 -10.03
CA GLN A 148 -25.46 0.69 -9.53
C GLN A 148 -25.88 1.65 -8.42
N ASN A 149 -27.05 2.28 -8.60
CA ASN A 149 -27.54 3.36 -7.76
C ASN A 149 -28.44 2.80 -6.65
N THR A 150 -28.20 3.15 -5.39
CA THR A 150 -29.01 2.67 -4.25
C THR A 150 -30.08 3.69 -3.87
N GLY A 151 -31.35 3.34 -4.06
CA GLY A 151 -32.47 4.09 -3.54
C GLY A 151 -33.14 3.30 -2.42
N THR A 152 -33.00 3.77 -1.19
CA THR A 152 -33.72 3.38 0.05
C THR A 152 -33.50 1.98 0.67
N ILE A 153 -33.09 2.04 1.95
CA ILE A 153 -33.29 1.20 3.14
C ILE A 153 -33.02 -0.32 3.11
N ASP A 154 -33.17 -1.07 2.03
CA ASP A 154 -32.80 -2.50 2.06
C ASP A 154 -32.16 -2.93 0.73
N GLU A 155 -30.86 -3.19 0.80
CA GLU A 155 -30.03 -4.03 -0.07
C GLU A 155 -30.40 -4.08 -1.57
N THR A 156 -29.56 -3.49 -2.43
CA THR A 156 -29.48 -3.93 -3.83
C THR A 156 -28.40 -5.00 -3.93
N PRO A 157 -28.75 -6.29 -4.12
CA PRO A 157 -27.75 -7.35 -4.20
C PRO A 157 -26.91 -7.18 -5.46
N LEU A 158 -25.58 -7.18 -5.30
CA LEU A 158 -24.68 -7.38 -6.42
C LEU A 158 -24.95 -8.77 -7.02
N TYR A 159 -25.67 -8.80 -8.15
CA TYR A 159 -25.94 -10.04 -8.84
C TYR A 159 -24.67 -10.51 -9.56
N VAL A 160 -23.91 -11.38 -8.90
CA VAL A 160 -22.64 -11.97 -9.39
C VAL A 160 -22.77 -12.48 -10.82
N ARG A 161 -23.90 -13.12 -11.15
CA ARG A 161 -24.18 -13.61 -12.51
C ARG A 161 -24.18 -12.50 -13.56
N GLU A 162 -24.67 -11.31 -13.24
CA GLU A 162 -24.73 -10.18 -14.16
C GLU A 162 -23.35 -9.55 -14.32
N VAL A 163 -22.57 -9.47 -13.23
CA VAL A 163 -21.17 -9.03 -13.25
C VAL A 163 -20.33 -9.95 -14.13
N ILE A 164 -20.45 -11.28 -13.95
CA ILE A 164 -19.72 -12.27 -14.77
C ILE A 164 -20.18 -12.23 -16.23
N LYS A 165 -21.49 -12.15 -16.49
CA LYS A 165 -22.01 -12.04 -17.85
C LYS A 165 -21.43 -10.81 -18.56
N LYS A 166 -21.34 -9.68 -17.87
CA LYS A 166 -20.79 -8.44 -18.41
C LYS A 166 -19.28 -8.48 -18.56
N SER A 167 -18.56 -9.12 -17.64
CA SER A 167 -17.12 -9.30 -17.80
C SER A 167 -16.80 -10.09 -19.07
N LEU A 168 -17.57 -11.15 -19.36
CA LEU A 168 -17.46 -11.91 -20.61
C LEU A 168 -17.86 -11.07 -21.83
N LEU A 169 -18.97 -10.31 -21.76
CA LEU A 169 -19.40 -9.44 -22.86
C LEU A 169 -18.37 -8.35 -23.21
N HIS A 170 -17.59 -7.91 -22.23
CA HIS A 170 -16.56 -6.88 -22.40
C HIS A 170 -15.16 -7.46 -22.65
N ASP A 171 -14.98 -8.78 -22.70
CA ASP A 171 -13.65 -9.44 -22.75
C ASP A 171 -12.72 -9.00 -21.59
N ALA A 172 -13.31 -8.78 -20.42
CA ALA A 172 -12.59 -8.35 -19.23
C ALA A 172 -11.77 -9.49 -18.63
N SER A 173 -10.49 -9.21 -18.39
CA SER A 173 -9.56 -10.09 -17.68
C SER A 173 -9.57 -9.86 -16.16
N TYR A 174 -9.98 -8.67 -15.72
CA TYR A 174 -10.11 -8.32 -14.31
C TYR A 174 -11.42 -7.58 -14.06
N ILE A 175 -11.94 -7.73 -12.83
CA ILE A 175 -13.11 -7.00 -12.35
C ILE A 175 -12.70 -6.31 -11.05
N VAL A 176 -13.01 -5.03 -10.91
CA VAL A 176 -12.87 -4.29 -9.65
C VAL A 176 -14.26 -3.89 -9.18
N VAL A 177 -14.63 -4.26 -7.96
CA VAL A 177 -15.88 -3.84 -7.32
C VAL A 177 -15.53 -2.88 -6.19
N SER A 178 -16.20 -1.73 -6.14
CA SER A 178 -15.96 -0.70 -5.13
C SER A 178 -17.27 0.01 -4.77
N HIS A 179 -17.36 0.62 -3.60
CA HIS A 179 -18.42 1.55 -3.26
C HIS A 179 -17.88 2.82 -2.59
N ASN A 180 -18.69 3.87 -2.52
CA ASN A 180 -18.39 5.05 -1.71
C ASN A 180 -19.19 5.01 -0.40
N HIS A 181 -18.58 5.44 0.71
CA HIS A 181 -19.29 5.67 1.97
C HIS A 181 -19.56 7.17 2.14
N PRO A 182 -20.79 7.66 1.96
CA PRO A 182 -21.11 9.08 2.09
C PRO A 182 -20.87 9.65 3.49
N SER A 183 -20.87 8.78 4.52
CA SER A 183 -20.60 9.12 5.92
C SER A 183 -19.12 9.38 6.20
N GLY A 184 -18.21 8.93 5.32
CA GLY A 184 -16.76 9.03 5.51
C GLY A 184 -16.15 8.02 6.49
N ASP A 185 -16.94 7.09 7.05
CA ASP A 185 -16.42 5.94 7.81
C ASP A 185 -16.07 4.80 6.83
N PRO A 186 -14.79 4.39 6.71
CA PRO A 186 -14.37 3.31 5.82
C PRO A 186 -14.63 1.90 6.40
N LYS A 187 -15.27 1.77 7.56
CA LYS A 187 -15.60 0.46 8.12
C LYS A 187 -16.69 -0.23 7.30
N PRO A 188 -16.45 -1.46 6.83
CA PRO A 188 -17.45 -2.22 6.10
C PRO A 188 -18.63 -2.59 7.02
N SER A 189 -19.85 -2.47 6.52
CA SER A 189 -21.05 -2.95 7.16
C SER A 189 -21.14 -4.48 7.10
N LYS A 190 -22.04 -5.09 7.89
CA LYS A 190 -22.29 -6.54 7.83
C LYS A 190 -22.80 -6.99 6.45
N ALA A 191 -23.54 -6.12 5.76
CA ALA A 191 -24.03 -6.37 4.41
C ALA A 191 -22.88 -6.37 3.39
N ASP A 192 -21.91 -5.45 3.53
CA ASP A 192 -20.74 -5.37 2.65
C ASP A 192 -19.88 -6.63 2.73
N ILE A 193 -19.69 -7.16 3.95
CA ILE A 193 -18.99 -8.42 4.19
C ILE A 193 -19.74 -9.58 3.52
N HIS A 194 -21.07 -9.61 3.64
CA HIS A 194 -21.91 -10.68 3.09
C HIS A 194 -21.98 -10.68 1.55
N VAL A 195 -22.09 -9.50 0.94
CA VAL A 195 -22.06 -9.33 -0.53
C VAL A 195 -20.69 -9.72 -1.08
N THR A 196 -19.62 -9.27 -0.42
CA THR A 196 -18.23 -9.62 -0.78
C THR A 196 -18.02 -11.13 -0.77
N GLY A 197 -18.55 -11.83 0.25
CA GLY A 197 -18.48 -13.30 0.36
C GLY A 197 -19.28 -14.06 -0.71
N ARG A 198 -20.27 -13.44 -1.38
CA ARG A 198 -21.06 -14.07 -2.45
C ARG A 198 -20.41 -13.98 -3.83
N VAL A 199 -19.54 -12.99 -4.07
CA VAL A 199 -18.84 -12.79 -5.37
C VAL A 199 -17.74 -13.83 -5.60
N ALA A 200 -17.27 -14.48 -4.53
CA ALA A 200 -16.30 -15.59 -4.58
C ALA A 200 -16.90 -16.94 -4.14
N PRO A 201 -17.92 -17.52 -4.82
CA PRO A 201 -18.20 -18.93 -4.65
C PRO A 201 -17.13 -19.76 -5.35
N PRO A 202 -16.92 -21.03 -4.96
CA PRO A 202 -15.99 -21.95 -5.59
C PRO A 202 -16.51 -22.32 -6.99
N CYS A 203 -16.24 -21.48 -7.97
CA CYS A 203 -16.46 -21.75 -9.39
C CYS A 203 -15.13 -21.61 -10.12
N VAL A 204 -15.01 -22.37 -11.20
CA VAL A 204 -13.81 -22.67 -12.01
C VAL A 204 -13.18 -21.42 -12.69
N CYS A 205 -13.62 -20.22 -12.34
CA CYS A 205 -13.02 -18.95 -12.71
C CYS A 205 -12.43 -18.32 -11.44
N SER A 206 -11.11 -18.20 -11.38
CA SER A 206 -10.37 -17.55 -10.29
C SER A 206 -10.74 -16.08 -10.17
N VAL A 207 -11.80 -15.79 -9.41
CA VAL A 207 -12.19 -14.44 -8.97
C VAL A 207 -11.58 -14.24 -7.59
N SER A 208 -10.36 -13.67 -7.56
CA SER A 208 -9.74 -13.21 -6.31
C SER A 208 -10.24 -11.81 -6.02
N LEU A 209 -10.82 -11.62 -4.83
CA LEU A 209 -11.11 -10.29 -4.30
C LEU A 209 -9.77 -9.56 -4.10
N LEU A 210 -9.48 -8.56 -4.94
CA LEU A 210 -8.35 -7.66 -4.72
C LEU A 210 -8.64 -6.78 -3.49
N GLY A 211 -8.39 -7.32 -2.29
CA GLY A 211 -7.79 -6.50 -1.24
C GLY A 211 -6.50 -5.89 -1.79
N PHE A 212 -6.07 -4.74 -1.23
CA PHE A 212 -4.82 -4.07 -1.64
C PHE A 212 -3.74 -5.11 -2.01
N PRO A 213 -3.25 -5.15 -3.27
CA PRO A 213 -2.21 -6.09 -3.63
C PRO A 213 -1.02 -5.89 -2.69
N VAL A 214 -0.37 -6.99 -2.30
CA VAL A 214 0.82 -6.94 -1.46
C VAL A 214 1.90 -6.18 -2.24
N GLU A 215 2.30 -5.02 -1.72
CA GLU A 215 3.34 -4.18 -2.31
C GLU A 215 4.70 -4.85 -2.14
N TRP A 216 5.49 -4.90 -3.20
CA TRP A 216 6.85 -5.40 -3.18
C TRP A 216 7.83 -4.23 -3.24
N ARG A 217 8.74 -4.17 -2.28
CA ARG A 217 9.78 -3.15 -2.22
C ARG A 217 11.14 -3.78 -2.07
N VAL A 218 12.11 -3.30 -2.83
CA VAL A 218 13.53 -3.61 -2.69
C VAL A 218 14.27 -2.31 -2.38
N SER A 219 15.18 -2.32 -1.41
CA SER A 219 16.10 -1.21 -1.17
C SER A 219 17.39 -1.39 -1.97
N ASP A 220 17.83 -0.34 -2.67
CA ASP A 220 19.06 -0.34 -3.50
C ASP A 220 20.37 -0.32 -2.68
N GLY A 221 20.29 -0.25 -1.36
CA GLY A 221 21.44 -0.23 -0.47
C GLY A 221 21.08 -0.62 0.96
N MET A 222 22.11 -0.63 1.82
CA MET A 222 21.96 -0.99 3.22
C MET A 222 21.10 0.03 3.96
N VAL A 223 20.14 -0.47 4.73
CA VAL A 223 19.23 0.36 5.53
C VAL A 223 19.64 0.25 7.00
N ASP A 224 19.76 1.36 7.72
CA ASP A 224 19.96 1.31 9.17
C ASP A 224 18.78 0.56 9.85
N TYR A 225 19.10 -0.26 10.85
CA TYR A 225 18.10 -1.13 11.45
C TYR A 225 16.99 -0.35 12.18
N LYS A 226 17.32 0.75 12.87
CA LYS A 226 16.31 1.58 13.55
C LYS A 226 15.41 2.27 12.55
N THR A 227 15.99 2.78 11.47
CA THR A 227 15.26 3.37 10.34
C THR A 227 14.25 2.39 9.74
N ALA A 228 14.66 1.13 9.55
CA ALA A 228 13.77 0.09 9.06
C ALA A 228 12.65 -0.26 10.07
N LEU A 229 12.97 -0.29 11.36
CA LEU A 229 11.99 -0.53 12.42
C LEU A 229 10.91 0.57 12.48
N ASP A 230 11.31 1.84 12.35
CA ASP A 230 10.39 2.97 12.31
C ASP A 230 9.48 2.90 11.08
N PHE A 231 10.06 2.57 9.91
CA PHE A 231 9.29 2.36 8.68
C PHE A 231 8.25 1.24 8.84
N MET A 232 8.68 0.07 9.33
CA MET A 232 7.77 -1.06 9.57
C MET A 232 6.63 -0.68 10.52
N THR A 233 6.94 0.01 11.61
CA THR A 233 5.94 0.44 12.60
C THR A 233 4.92 1.41 11.98
N SER A 234 5.38 2.36 11.16
CA SER A 234 4.52 3.29 10.42
C SER A 234 3.63 2.56 9.41
N ARG A 235 4.21 1.66 8.61
CA ARG A 235 3.50 0.86 7.60
C ARG A 235 2.44 -0.04 8.24
N VAL A 236 2.75 -0.72 9.34
CA VAL A 236 1.77 -1.50 10.14
C VAL A 236 0.61 -0.61 10.58
N GLY A 237 0.90 0.61 11.07
CA GLY A 237 -0.12 1.59 11.44
C GLY A 237 -1.03 1.99 10.27
N GLY A 238 -0.48 2.15 9.07
CA GLY A 238 -1.22 2.43 7.84
C GLY A 238 -2.09 1.26 7.38
N ILE A 239 -1.57 0.03 7.44
CA ILE A 239 -2.31 -1.20 7.10
C ILE A 239 -3.52 -1.38 8.03
N LEU A 240 -3.33 -1.16 9.34
CA LEU A 240 -4.40 -1.25 10.34
C LEU A 240 -5.50 -0.21 10.13
N LYS A 241 -5.15 0.98 9.59
CA LYS A 241 -6.08 2.05 9.26
C LYS A 241 -6.73 1.88 7.88
N GLY A 242 -6.29 0.90 7.08
CA GLY A 242 -6.79 0.68 5.72
C GLY A 242 -6.37 1.76 4.71
N ILE A 243 -5.29 2.51 4.99
CA ILE A 243 -4.79 3.59 4.13
C ILE A 243 -3.50 3.23 3.39
N GLU A 244 -2.83 2.16 3.80
CA GLU A 244 -1.62 1.61 3.15
C GLU A 244 -1.85 0.13 2.81
N SER A 245 -1.21 -0.33 1.74
CA SER A 245 -1.18 -1.73 1.34
C SER A 245 -0.33 -2.59 2.29
N GLU A 246 -0.66 -3.88 2.32
CA GLU A 246 0.26 -4.91 2.83
C GLU A 246 1.57 -4.86 2.04
N MET A 247 2.69 -5.29 2.63
CA MET A 247 4.00 -5.14 1.98
C MET A 247 4.95 -6.29 2.30
N VAL A 248 5.73 -6.70 1.30
CA VAL A 248 6.99 -7.43 1.44
C VAL A 248 8.13 -6.47 1.10
N TRP A 249 9.05 -6.27 2.03
CA TRP A 249 10.20 -5.38 1.87
C TRP A 249 11.51 -6.13 2.02
N LEU A 250 12.34 -6.09 0.99
CA LEU A 250 13.61 -6.78 0.92
C LEU A 250 14.75 -5.78 0.98
N LEU A 251 15.74 -6.05 1.82
CA LEU A 251 16.86 -5.16 2.07
C LEU A 251 18.06 -5.91 2.66
N GLU A 252 19.12 -5.15 2.87
CA GLU A 252 20.26 -5.53 3.70
C GLU A 252 20.43 -4.52 4.83
N HIS A 253 21.07 -4.94 5.92
CA HIS A 253 21.45 -4.07 7.02
C HIS A 253 22.98 -3.93 7.07
N PRO A 254 23.52 -2.81 7.56
CA PRO A 254 24.85 -2.79 8.14
C PRO A 254 24.95 -3.81 9.28
N SER A 255 26.16 -4.29 9.58
CA SER A 255 26.38 -5.29 10.65
C SER A 255 25.77 -4.86 11.99
N VAL A 256 24.85 -5.67 12.49
CA VAL A 256 24.07 -5.39 13.71
C VAL A 256 23.66 -6.69 14.39
N TYR A 257 23.67 -6.69 15.73
CA TYR A 257 23.01 -7.73 16.51
C TYR A 257 21.63 -7.26 16.97
N THR A 258 20.65 -8.14 16.84
CA THR A 258 19.29 -7.88 17.32
C THR A 258 18.93 -8.87 18.42
N ALA A 259 18.47 -8.34 19.55
CA ALA A 259 18.02 -9.12 20.70
C ALA A 259 16.49 -9.14 20.73
N GLY A 260 15.90 -10.29 20.36
CA GLY A 260 14.46 -10.50 20.44
C GLY A 260 13.95 -10.65 21.87
N THR A 261 12.64 -10.87 22.02
CA THR A 261 11.97 -10.93 23.33
C THR A 261 12.45 -12.07 24.24
N SER A 262 13.09 -13.10 23.69
CA SER A 262 13.58 -14.27 24.44
C SER A 262 15.10 -14.30 24.59
N ALA A 263 15.80 -13.25 24.17
CA ALA A 263 17.25 -13.12 24.32
C ALA A 263 17.66 -12.96 25.79
N LYS A 264 18.70 -13.69 26.21
CA LYS A 264 19.31 -13.57 27.54
C LYS A 264 20.71 -12.98 27.42
N ASP A 265 21.11 -12.14 28.37
CA ASP A 265 22.34 -11.35 28.25
C ASP A 265 23.61 -12.21 28.19
N GLU A 266 23.58 -13.42 28.76
CA GLU A 266 24.68 -14.37 28.73
C GLU A 266 24.91 -15.00 27.33
N GLU A 267 23.98 -14.81 26.40
CA GLU A 267 24.11 -15.26 25.02
C GLU A 267 24.94 -14.32 24.14
N LEU A 268 25.28 -13.13 24.65
CA LEU A 268 26.23 -12.24 24.02
C LEU A 268 27.63 -12.61 24.52
N LEU A 269 28.42 -13.24 23.66
CA LEU A 269 29.66 -13.92 24.05
C LEU A 269 30.89 -13.01 24.08
N SER A 270 30.85 -11.88 23.39
CA SER A 270 31.94 -10.91 23.33
C SER A 270 31.42 -9.50 23.57
N GLU A 271 32.24 -8.59 24.10
CA GLU A 271 31.98 -7.15 24.00
C GLU A 271 31.75 -6.83 22.51
N SER A 272 30.51 -6.45 22.21
CA SER A 272 29.98 -6.58 20.85
C SER A 272 30.73 -5.69 19.87
N ALA A 273 31.35 -6.28 18.84
CA ALA A 273 31.95 -5.55 17.72
C ALA A 273 30.91 -4.77 16.90
N PHE A 274 29.61 -5.08 17.07
CA PHE A 274 28.49 -4.45 16.37
C PHE A 274 27.49 -3.82 17.33
N PRO A 275 26.69 -2.84 16.90
CA PRO A 275 25.59 -2.34 17.71
C PRO A 275 24.60 -3.45 18.09
N VAL A 276 24.15 -3.47 19.35
CA VAL A 276 23.11 -4.39 19.82
C VAL A 276 21.80 -3.63 19.97
N ILE A 277 20.75 -4.08 19.29
CA ILE A 277 19.43 -3.45 19.31
C ILE A 277 18.40 -4.44 19.89
N ARG A 278 17.77 -4.06 21.00
CA ARG A 278 16.62 -4.81 21.55
C ARG A 278 15.36 -4.51 20.75
N VAL A 279 14.62 -5.56 20.39
CA VAL A 279 13.50 -5.50 19.45
C VAL A 279 12.33 -6.36 19.93
N THR A 280 11.13 -6.07 19.43
CA THR A 280 9.89 -6.74 19.84
C THR A 280 9.59 -8.03 19.08
N ARG A 281 10.45 -8.42 18.13
CA ARG A 281 10.34 -9.72 17.46
C ARG A 281 10.57 -10.89 18.42
N GLY A 282 9.89 -11.99 18.14
CA GLY A 282 10.18 -13.26 18.79
C GLY A 282 11.61 -13.75 18.52
N GLY A 283 12.02 -14.74 19.31
CA GLY A 283 13.35 -15.36 19.22
C GLY A 283 14.39 -14.69 20.11
N ARG A 284 15.62 -15.21 20.02
CA ARG A 284 16.79 -14.81 20.82
C ARG A 284 17.67 -13.84 20.01
N TYR A 285 18.97 -13.82 20.27
CA TYR A 285 19.93 -13.06 19.47
C TYR A 285 20.00 -13.54 18.02
N SER A 286 20.20 -12.60 17.10
CA SER A 286 20.48 -12.87 15.69
C SER A 286 21.40 -11.78 15.13
N TYR A 287 22.11 -12.11 14.06
CA TYR A 287 22.97 -11.21 13.30
C TYR A 287 22.32 -10.85 11.97
N HIS A 288 22.44 -9.58 11.59
CA HIS A 288 22.16 -9.08 10.25
C HIS A 288 23.34 -8.27 9.75
N GLY A 289 23.63 -8.33 8.46
CA GLY A 289 24.74 -7.62 7.86
C GLY A 289 24.86 -7.85 6.35
N PRO A 290 25.96 -7.36 5.74
CA PRO A 290 26.21 -7.51 4.30
C PRO A 290 26.19 -8.98 3.85
N GLY A 291 25.59 -9.25 2.69
CA GLY A 291 25.49 -10.60 2.12
C GLY A 291 24.34 -11.43 2.69
N GLN A 292 23.58 -10.90 3.65
CA GLN A 292 22.37 -11.52 4.17
C GLN A 292 21.12 -10.82 3.63
N ARG A 293 20.23 -11.56 2.98
CA ARG A 293 18.96 -11.01 2.52
C ARG A 293 17.96 -10.97 3.66
N VAL A 294 17.53 -9.78 4.07
CA VAL A 294 16.49 -9.59 5.10
C VAL A 294 15.16 -9.29 4.41
N VAL A 295 14.12 -10.00 4.80
CA VAL A 295 12.78 -9.90 4.22
C VAL A 295 11.78 -9.59 5.33
N TYR A 296 11.22 -8.38 5.27
CA TYR A 296 10.17 -7.92 6.17
C TYR A 296 8.80 -8.12 5.52
N VAL A 297 7.91 -8.82 6.23
CA VAL A 297 6.62 -9.29 5.73
C VAL A 297 5.51 -8.69 6.59
N MET A 298 4.85 -7.67 6.06
CA MET A 298 3.81 -6.89 6.72
C MET A 298 2.44 -7.22 6.13
N LEU A 299 1.84 -8.30 6.64
CA LEU A 299 0.56 -8.83 6.19
C LEU A 299 -0.48 -8.77 7.31
N HIS A 300 -1.71 -8.45 6.97
CA HIS A 300 -2.85 -8.50 7.88
C HIS A 300 -3.44 -9.92 7.90
N LEU A 301 -2.99 -10.75 8.84
CA LEU A 301 -3.47 -12.12 9.03
C LEU A 301 -4.98 -12.19 9.31
N GLY A 302 -5.54 -11.12 9.89
CA GLY A 302 -6.98 -11.00 10.12
C GLY A 302 -7.86 -10.98 8.85
N ARG A 303 -7.26 -10.70 7.68
CA ARG A 303 -7.92 -10.70 6.36
C ARG A 303 -7.86 -12.07 5.68
N ARG A 304 -7.18 -13.04 6.28
CA ARG A 304 -6.99 -14.40 5.76
C ARG A 304 -7.85 -15.38 6.56
N ASP A 305 -8.36 -16.42 5.90
CA ASP A 305 -9.43 -17.31 6.41
C ASP A 305 -9.18 -17.92 7.79
N LYS A 306 -7.90 -18.10 8.18
CA LYS A 306 -7.55 -18.95 9.32
C LYS A 306 -7.08 -18.22 10.56
N ARG A 307 -6.81 -16.90 10.50
CA ARG A 307 -6.24 -16.10 11.62
C ARG A 307 -5.23 -16.89 12.48
N ASP A 308 -4.31 -17.57 11.82
CA ASP A 308 -3.43 -18.56 12.46
C ASP A 308 -1.98 -18.15 12.30
N VAL A 309 -1.36 -17.76 13.42
CA VAL A 309 0.03 -17.35 13.47
C VAL A 309 0.97 -18.52 13.21
N ARG A 310 0.66 -19.72 13.70
CA ARG A 310 1.51 -20.90 13.50
C ARG A 310 1.51 -21.32 12.04
N LEU A 311 0.32 -21.30 11.41
CA LEU A 311 0.21 -21.49 9.97
C LEU A 311 1.00 -20.44 9.20
N TYR A 312 0.92 -19.17 9.60
CA TYR A 312 1.71 -18.10 8.97
C TYR A 312 3.21 -18.37 9.06
N VAL A 313 3.75 -18.71 10.23
CA VAL A 313 5.19 -19.04 10.38
C VAL A 313 5.56 -20.25 9.52
N ARG A 314 4.72 -21.31 9.51
CA ARG A 314 4.94 -22.47 8.65
C ARG A 314 4.96 -22.10 7.16
N ASN A 315 4.06 -21.23 6.73
CA ASN A 315 3.99 -20.76 5.36
C ASN A 315 5.23 -19.94 4.98
N LEU A 316 5.75 -19.10 5.88
CA LEU A 316 7.04 -18.43 5.66
C LEU A 316 8.19 -19.44 5.54
N GLY A 317 8.19 -20.49 6.37
CA GLY A 317 9.15 -21.59 6.27
C GLY A 317 9.11 -22.29 4.92
N LEU A 318 7.92 -22.72 4.49
CA LEU A 318 7.70 -23.33 3.17
C LEU A 318 8.07 -22.39 2.03
N TRP A 319 7.89 -21.09 2.21
CA TRP A 319 8.25 -20.09 1.20
C TRP A 319 9.75 -20.03 0.98
N VAL A 320 10.53 -20.04 2.06
CA VAL A 320 11.99 -20.11 1.97
C VAL A 320 12.44 -21.45 1.39
N VAL A 321 11.88 -22.58 1.86
CA VAL A 321 12.22 -23.93 1.34
C VAL A 321 11.96 -24.02 -0.17
N ASN A 322 10.78 -23.59 -0.63
CA ASN A 322 10.41 -23.60 -2.05
C ASN A 322 11.28 -22.68 -2.90
N THR A 323 11.82 -21.60 -2.32
CA THR A 323 12.76 -20.69 -2.98
C THR A 323 14.13 -21.34 -3.10
N LEU A 324 14.62 -21.95 -2.03
CA LEU A 324 15.92 -22.64 -1.99
C LEU A 324 15.97 -23.87 -2.92
N ALA A 325 14.84 -24.56 -3.09
CA ALA A 325 14.72 -25.69 -4.00
C ALA A 325 15.03 -25.32 -5.47
N GLU A 326 14.72 -24.10 -5.92
CA GLU A 326 15.05 -23.62 -7.27
C GLU A 326 16.56 -23.44 -7.47
N PHE A 327 17.31 -23.28 -6.38
CA PHE A 327 18.77 -23.23 -6.38
C PHE A 327 19.39 -24.59 -6.06
N ALA A 328 18.62 -25.67 -6.21
CA ALA A 328 19.03 -27.06 -5.92
C ALA A 328 19.52 -27.30 -4.49
N ILE A 329 19.04 -26.49 -3.53
CA ILE A 329 19.33 -26.67 -2.11
C ILE A 329 18.21 -27.48 -1.45
N ASP A 330 18.53 -28.71 -1.05
CA ASP A 330 17.64 -29.54 -0.24
C ASP A 330 17.61 -29.01 1.20
N SER A 331 16.44 -28.49 1.61
CA SER A 331 16.26 -27.82 2.88
C SER A 331 14.90 -28.14 3.48
N HIS A 332 14.80 -28.01 4.79
CA HIS A 332 13.54 -28.22 5.50
C HIS A 332 13.30 -27.14 6.56
N PHE A 333 12.03 -26.89 6.86
CA PHE A 333 11.63 -25.98 7.93
C PHE A 333 11.42 -26.77 9.23
N ASP A 334 12.12 -26.36 10.30
CA ASP A 334 11.90 -26.90 11.65
C ASP A 334 11.13 -25.89 12.50
N SER A 335 9.94 -26.29 12.97
CA SER A 335 9.12 -25.47 13.85
C SER A 335 9.63 -25.42 15.29
N ASN A 336 10.32 -26.46 15.77
CA ASN A 336 10.85 -26.54 17.13
C ASN A 336 12.07 -25.64 17.28
N ASN A 337 12.99 -25.71 16.31
CA ASN A 337 14.13 -24.79 16.19
C ASN A 337 13.90 -23.78 15.06
N THR A 338 12.82 -23.00 15.19
CA THR A 338 12.30 -22.05 14.18
C THR A 338 13.35 -21.52 13.21
N GLY A 339 13.31 -22.02 11.97
CA GLY A 339 14.37 -21.83 10.99
C GLY A 339 14.22 -22.73 9.77
N VAL A 340 14.99 -22.43 8.72
CA VAL A 340 15.24 -23.37 7.62
C VAL A 340 16.66 -23.89 7.75
N TRP A 341 16.77 -25.21 7.59
CA TRP A 341 17.97 -26.00 7.86
C TRP A 341 18.32 -26.84 6.64
N VAL A 342 19.61 -27.07 6.44
CA VAL A 342 20.18 -27.91 5.38
C VAL A 342 21.11 -28.94 5.99
N GLN A 343 21.16 -30.12 5.39
CA GLN A 343 22.04 -31.20 5.83
C GLN A 343 23.38 -31.10 5.11
N CYS A 344 24.47 -30.83 5.83
CA CYS A 344 25.82 -30.73 5.29
C CYS A 344 26.74 -31.73 5.99
N ASN A 345 27.26 -32.73 5.27
CA ASN A 345 28.20 -33.73 5.80
C ASN A 345 27.72 -34.40 7.11
N GLY A 346 26.42 -34.68 7.21
CA GLY A 346 25.83 -35.30 8.41
C GLY A 346 25.50 -34.32 9.55
N GLN A 347 25.72 -33.02 9.37
CA GLN A 347 25.37 -31.97 10.34
C GLN A 347 24.29 -31.05 9.79
N GLU A 348 23.31 -30.70 10.63
CA GLU A 348 22.32 -29.69 10.29
C GLU A 348 22.91 -28.30 10.44
N LYS A 349 22.81 -27.51 9.37
CA LYS A 349 23.21 -26.11 9.36
C LYS A 349 22.03 -25.20 9.09
N LYS A 350 21.95 -24.09 9.82
CA LYS A 350 20.89 -23.10 9.64
C LYS A 350 21.22 -22.14 8.50
N ILE A 351 20.33 -22.04 7.52
CA ILE A 351 20.49 -21.12 6.38
C ILE A 351 19.56 -19.90 6.46
N ALA A 352 18.41 -20.03 7.14
CA ALA A 352 17.48 -18.94 7.36
C ALA A 352 16.96 -18.86 8.80
N ALA A 353 16.81 -17.64 9.29
CA ALA A 353 16.29 -17.33 10.62
C ALA A 353 14.96 -16.57 10.52
N PHE A 354 14.02 -16.84 11.43
CA PHE A 354 12.73 -16.14 11.49
C PHE A 354 12.62 -15.38 12.79
N GLY A 355 12.09 -14.17 12.70
CA GLY A 355 11.89 -13.30 13.82
C GLY A 355 10.69 -12.42 13.51
N ILE A 356 9.53 -12.78 14.05
CA ILE A 356 8.25 -12.17 13.68
C ILE A 356 7.70 -11.45 14.91
N ALA A 357 7.08 -10.29 14.68
CA ALA A 357 6.21 -9.64 15.65
C ALA A 357 4.82 -9.43 15.04
N ILE A 358 3.82 -9.28 15.90
CA ILE A 358 2.43 -9.07 15.47
C ILE A 358 1.84 -7.94 16.31
N SER A 359 1.19 -7.01 15.63
CA SER A 359 0.37 -5.97 16.25
C SER A 359 -1.03 -6.01 15.67
N ARG A 360 -2.03 -6.33 16.50
CA ARG A 360 -3.46 -6.39 16.09
C ARG A 360 -3.68 -7.16 14.78
N TRP A 361 -3.07 -8.36 14.67
CA TRP A 361 -3.11 -9.24 13.49
C TRP A 361 -2.35 -8.76 12.24
N VAL A 362 -1.63 -7.65 12.30
CA VAL A 362 -0.68 -7.26 11.25
C VAL A 362 0.73 -7.67 11.67
N THR A 363 1.39 -8.45 10.81
CA THR A 363 2.77 -8.91 11.04
C THR A 363 3.76 -7.80 10.73
N TYR A 364 4.93 -7.86 11.33
CA TYR A 364 6.12 -7.10 10.94
C TYR A 364 7.36 -7.84 11.41
N HIS A 365 8.54 -7.35 10.99
CA HIS A 365 9.73 -8.18 10.82
C HIS A 365 9.49 -9.31 9.81
N GLY A 366 10.14 -10.47 9.94
CA GLY A 366 10.02 -11.53 8.95
C GLY A 366 11.13 -12.56 9.11
N PHE A 367 11.95 -12.72 8.08
CA PHE A 367 13.04 -13.67 8.07
C PHE A 367 14.29 -13.11 7.40
N SER A 368 15.42 -13.78 7.60
CA SER A 368 16.65 -13.52 6.88
C SER A 368 17.24 -14.80 6.31
N VAL A 369 17.85 -14.72 5.13
CA VAL A 369 18.52 -15.82 4.45
C VAL A 369 19.97 -15.43 4.20
N ASN A 370 20.90 -16.31 4.57
CA ASN A 370 22.31 -16.08 4.31
C ASN A 370 22.65 -16.42 2.86
N ILE A 371 22.97 -15.42 2.03
CA ILE A 371 23.35 -15.62 0.63
C ILE A 371 24.87 -15.74 0.53
N SER A 372 25.57 -14.64 0.83
CA SER A 372 27.03 -14.53 0.87
C SER A 372 27.52 -13.92 2.19
N THR A 373 26.72 -14.09 3.26
CA THR A 373 27.00 -13.55 4.59
C THR A 373 28.33 -14.08 5.14
N ASP A 374 29.16 -13.21 5.70
CA ASP A 374 30.31 -13.65 6.50
C ASP A 374 29.83 -14.28 7.81
N LEU A 375 29.93 -15.61 7.87
CA LEU A 375 29.41 -16.42 8.97
C LEU A 375 30.21 -16.26 10.27
N ASN A 376 31.44 -15.74 10.22
CA ASN A 376 32.22 -15.45 11.43
C ASN A 376 31.55 -14.39 12.31
N ASN A 377 30.71 -13.54 11.72
CA ASN A 377 29.94 -12.53 12.45
C ASN A 377 28.89 -13.14 13.38
N TYR A 378 28.60 -14.43 13.30
CA TYR A 378 27.75 -15.11 14.29
C TYR A 378 28.50 -15.52 15.56
N LEU A 379 29.84 -15.53 15.57
CA LEU A 379 30.65 -16.02 16.70
C LEU A 379 30.50 -15.15 17.97
N GLY A 380 30.07 -13.89 17.84
CA GLY A 380 29.83 -13.00 18.97
C GLY A 380 28.53 -13.28 19.74
N ILE A 381 27.69 -14.21 19.26
CA ILE A 381 26.40 -14.56 19.86
C ILE A 381 26.23 -16.08 19.95
N VAL A 382 25.36 -16.55 20.85
CA VAL A 382 24.82 -17.93 20.80
C VAL A 382 23.54 -17.89 19.96
N PRO A 383 23.56 -18.23 18.66
CA PRO A 383 22.36 -18.20 17.85
C PRO A 383 21.37 -19.27 18.34
N CYS A 384 20.12 -18.85 18.57
CA CYS A 384 19.01 -19.73 18.92
C CYS A 384 19.21 -20.60 20.17
N GLY A 385 20.16 -20.28 21.06
CA GLY A 385 20.33 -21.00 22.32
C GLY A 385 21.03 -22.36 22.26
N MET A 386 21.56 -22.72 21.10
CA MET A 386 22.28 -23.97 20.89
C MET A 386 23.77 -23.66 20.72
N ALA A 387 24.56 -23.95 21.75
CA ALA A 387 26.01 -23.91 21.64
C ALA A 387 26.45 -24.92 20.57
N GLY A 388 27.02 -24.42 19.46
CA GLY A 388 27.47 -25.25 18.33
C GLY A 388 26.49 -25.39 17.15
N SER A 389 25.34 -24.70 17.14
CA SER A 389 24.52 -24.60 15.91
C SER A 389 25.29 -23.87 14.81
N SER A 390 25.79 -24.63 13.84
CA SER A 390 26.48 -24.08 12.68
C SER A 390 25.47 -23.40 11.75
N VAL A 391 25.73 -22.15 11.43
CA VAL A 391 25.04 -21.44 10.34
C VAL A 391 25.74 -21.78 9.01
N THR A 392 25.05 -21.60 7.91
CA THR A 392 25.59 -21.69 6.54
C THR A 392 25.00 -20.59 5.66
N SER A 393 25.44 -20.52 4.41
CA SER A 393 24.97 -19.58 3.39
C SER A 393 24.92 -20.28 2.02
N LEU A 394 24.22 -19.72 1.04
CA LEU A 394 24.25 -20.26 -0.32
C LEU A 394 25.71 -20.36 -0.85
N GLN A 395 26.53 -19.35 -0.57
CA GLN A 395 27.93 -19.34 -0.94
C GLN A 395 28.76 -20.44 -0.27
N ASP A 396 28.54 -20.73 1.02
CA ASP A 396 29.19 -21.84 1.75
C ASP A 396 28.79 -23.21 1.19
N LEU A 397 27.58 -23.31 0.61
CA LEU A 397 27.10 -24.48 -0.11
C LEU A 397 27.59 -24.57 -1.57
N GLY A 398 28.41 -23.62 -2.01
CA GLY A 398 28.95 -23.58 -3.37
C GLY A 398 27.99 -23.00 -4.43
N VAL A 399 26.91 -22.35 -4.00
CA VAL A 399 25.90 -21.73 -4.86
C VAL A 399 26.12 -20.22 -4.91
N ALA A 400 26.55 -19.72 -6.07
CA ALA A 400 26.69 -18.28 -6.31
C ALA A 400 25.39 -17.75 -6.93
N VAL A 401 24.70 -16.87 -6.19
CA VAL A 401 23.41 -16.29 -6.56
C VAL A 401 23.42 -14.80 -6.20
N SER A 402 22.96 -13.95 -7.11
CA SER A 402 22.80 -12.51 -6.82
C SER A 402 21.52 -12.25 -6.02
N PHE A 403 21.41 -11.08 -5.37
CA PHE A 403 20.16 -10.74 -4.69
C PHE A 403 19.00 -10.61 -5.67
N GLU A 404 19.24 -10.06 -6.87
CA GLU A 404 18.21 -9.92 -7.89
C GLU A 404 17.64 -11.27 -8.34
N GLU A 405 18.52 -12.27 -8.53
CA GLU A 405 18.12 -13.63 -8.85
C GLU A 405 17.34 -14.28 -7.70
N PHE A 406 17.84 -14.15 -6.47
CA PHE A 406 17.16 -14.68 -5.27
C PHE A 406 15.78 -14.04 -5.07
N ASP A 407 15.70 -12.71 -5.20
CA ASP A 407 14.49 -11.93 -5.00
C ASP A 407 13.43 -12.26 -6.05
N ALA A 408 13.82 -12.44 -7.32
CA ALA A 408 12.91 -12.79 -8.40
C ALA A 408 12.24 -14.16 -8.14
N VAL A 409 13.02 -15.15 -7.72
CA VAL A 409 12.50 -16.47 -7.34
C VAL A 409 11.61 -16.36 -6.11
N LEU A 410 12.07 -15.64 -5.08
CA LEU A 410 11.29 -15.44 -3.85
C LEU A 410 9.92 -14.81 -4.16
N GLN A 411 9.88 -13.80 -5.03
CA GLN A 411 8.65 -13.15 -5.48
C GLN A 411 7.72 -14.11 -6.24
N GLN A 412 8.27 -14.89 -7.18
CA GLN A 412 7.49 -15.88 -7.93
C GLN A 412 6.84 -16.93 -7.02
N LYS A 413 7.52 -17.34 -5.93
CA LYS A 413 7.02 -18.37 -5.00
C LYS A 413 6.02 -17.85 -3.97
N PHE A 414 5.86 -16.53 -3.84
CA PHE A 414 5.00 -15.93 -2.81
C PHE A 414 3.52 -16.25 -3.02
N ASP A 415 3.01 -16.03 -4.23
CA ASP A 415 1.58 -16.17 -4.54
C ASP A 415 1.10 -17.62 -4.33
N ALA A 416 1.93 -18.60 -4.66
CA ALA A 416 1.62 -20.02 -4.44
C ALA A 416 1.34 -20.38 -2.96
N ILE A 417 1.79 -19.55 -2.01
CA ILE A 417 1.69 -19.80 -0.57
C ILE A 417 0.71 -18.84 0.11
N PHE A 418 0.67 -17.58 -0.34
CA PHE A 418 -0.05 -16.50 0.31
C PHE A 418 -1.27 -15.98 -0.48
N SER A 419 -1.49 -16.42 -1.72
CA SER A 419 -2.75 -16.20 -2.44
C SER A 419 -3.82 -17.18 -1.94
N ASN A 420 -4.56 -16.78 -0.92
CA ASN A 420 -5.88 -17.32 -0.58
C ASN A 420 -6.79 -16.17 -0.19
#